data_AF-A0A533TE23-F1
#
_entry.id   AF-A0A533TE23-F1
#
_cell.length_a   1.000
_cell.length_b   1.000
_cell.length_c   1.000
_cell.angle_alpha   90.00
_cell.angle_beta   90.00
_cell.angle_gamma   90.00
#
_symmetry.space_group_name_H-M   'P 1'
#
loop_
_entity.id
_entity.type
_entity.pdbx_description
1 polymer ?
#
loop_
_entity_poly.entity_id
_entity_poly.type
_entity_poly.pdbx_seq_one_letter_code
_entity_poly.pdbx_strand_id
1 'polypeptide(L)' 'MPATAKIFMSGRSQAIRLPKEYRFEGKEVFIR' A
#
# COMPACT_ATOMS: atom_id res chain seq x y z
N MET A 1 10.83 -14.06 -3.89
CA MET A 1 11.37 -12.68 -3.82
C MET A 1 10.41 -11.89 -2.94
N PRO A 2 10.87 -11.09 -1.96
CA PRO A 2 9.94 -10.26 -1.20
C PRO A 2 9.14 -9.43 -2.21
N ALA A 3 7.81 -9.40 -2.12
CA ALA A 3 7.02 -8.71 -3.12
C ALA A 3 7.25 -7.20 -2.95
N THR A 4 8.22 -6.67 -3.70
CA THR A 4 8.48 -5.24 -3.77
C THR A 4 7.22 -4.57 -4.30
N ALA A 5 6.68 -3.63 -3.53
CA ALA A 5 5.49 -2.89 -3.92
C ALA A 5 5.86 -1.67 -4.78
N LYS A 6 5.01 -1.33 -5.74
CA LYS A 6 5.20 -0.14 -6.57
C LYS A 6 4.65 1.09 -5.88
N ILE A 7 5.44 2.16 -5.87
CA ILE A 7 5.04 3.49 -5.43
C ILE A 7 4.42 4.24 -6.62
N PHE A 8 3.32 4.96 -6.38
CA PHE A 8 2.64 5.78 -7.38
C PHE A 8 1.99 7.01 -6.73
N MET A 9 1.52 7.96 -7.55
CA MET A 9 0.78 9.12 -7.07
C MET A 9 -0.73 8.86 -7.10
N SER A 10 -1.42 9.22 -6.02
CA SER A 10 -2.88 9.24 -5.92
C SER A 10 -3.32 10.67 -5.63
N GLY A 11 -3.65 11.42 -6.68
CA GLY A 11 -3.87 12.87 -6.58
C GLY A 11 -2.58 13.58 -6.16
N ARG A 12 -2.64 14.33 -5.04
CA ARG A 12 -1.48 15.04 -4.47
C ARG A 12 -0.69 14.21 -3.45
N SER A 13 -1.12 12.98 -3.19
CA SER A 13 -0.51 12.09 -2.19
C SER A 13 0.31 10.99 -2.86
N GLN A 14 1.34 10.51 -2.16
CA GLN A 14 2.06 9.29 -2.54
C GLN A 14 1.32 8.06 -2.00
N ALA A 15 1.28 6.98 -2.77
CA ALA A 15 0.61 5.74 -2.42
C ALA A 15 1.45 4.51 -2.82
N ILE A 16 1.18 3.38 -2.18
CA ILE A 16 1.82 2.09 -2.44
C ILE A 16 0.75 1.09 -2.88
N ARG A 17 1.00 0.33 -3.97
CA ARG A 17 0.10 -0.75 -4.37
C ARG A 17 0.41 -2.00 -3.55
N LEU A 18 -0.49 -2.38 -2.65
CA LEU A 18 -0.35 -3.59 -1.84
C LEU A 18 -0.60 -4.86 -2.69
N PRO A 19 0.38 -5.79 -2.76
CA PRO A 19 0.16 -7.14 -3.27
C PRO A 19 -0.95 -7.86 -2.50
N LYS A 20 -1.59 -8.85 -3.12
CA LYS A 20 -2.77 -9.54 -2.55
C LYS A 20 -2.48 -10.14 -1.17
N GLU A 21 -1.31 -10.70 -0.98
CA GLU A 21 -0.85 -11.33 0.27
C GLU A 21 -0.61 -10.35 1.43
N TYR A 22 -0.50 -9.05 1.15
CA TYR A 22 -0.28 -7.99 2.15
C TYR A 22 -1.48 -7.03 2.26
N ARG A 23 -2.67 -7.43 1.79
CA ARG A 23 -3.88 -6.64 1.98
C ARG A 23 -4.37 -6.77 3.42
N PHE A 24 -4.82 -5.65 3.98
CA PHE A 24 -5.43 -5.61 5.31
C PHE A 24 -6.94 -5.81 5.22
N GLU A 25 -7.54 -6.33 6.29
CA GLU A 25 -8.99 -6.26 6.49
C GLU A 25 -9.37 -4.88 7.02
N GLY A 26 -10.44 -4.29 6.47
CA GLY A 26 -10.91 -2.96 6.86
C GLY A 26 -10.51 -1.84 5.89
N LYS A 27 -10.54 -0.59 6.39
CA LYS A 27 -10.39 0.62 5.56
C LYS A 27 -9.25 1.54 6.00
N GLU A 28 -8.70 1.33 7.19
CA GLU A 28 -7.74 2.23 7.82
C GLU A 28 -6.61 1.44 8.48
N VAL A 29 -5.42 2.03 8.49
CA VAL A 29 -4.23 1.47 9.16
C VAL A 29 -3.50 2.58 9.89
N PHE A 30 -2.86 2.23 11.00
CA PHE A 30 -1.99 3.14 11.73
C PHE A 30 -0.54 2.99 11.22
N ILE A 31 0.12 4.11 10.96
CA ILE A 31 1.53 4.20 10.56
C ILE A 31 2.26 5.07 11.59
N ARG A 32 3.41 4.61 12.08
CA ARG A 32 4.29 5.33 13.02
C ARG A 32 5.64 5.60 12.39
#